data_AF-A0A9P6MCN1-F1
#
_entry.id   AF-A0A9P6MCN1-F1
#
_cell.length_a   1.000
_cell.length_b   1.000
_cell.length_c   1.000
_cell.angle_alpha   90.00
_cell.angle_beta   90.00
_cell.angle_gamma   90.00
#
_symmetry.space_group_name_H-M   'P 1'
#
loop_
_entity.id
_entity.type
_entity.pdbx_description
1 polymer ?
#
loop_
_entity_poly.entity_id
_entity_poly.type
_entity_poly.pdbx_seq_one_letter_code
_entity_poly.pdbx_strand_id
1 'polypeptide(L)'
;MLNILKTLILSTGLAALVRSAPVPVSQDPCAIIARASQNLTVQHVSDCYKSIEYNSVEAKATLASLYTLYNDFWIFRDSAMTPNQALPFTNPPVDIIAGLAKINQTAYTRDFDFHSDLTYLIKSLNDAHCTYMPNCYNSYVFEQPIGLYAPVVNGVQ
;
A
#
# COMPACT_ATOMS: atom_id res chain seq x y z
N MET A 1 70.62 -4.65 -57.46
CA MET A 1 69.20 -5.04 -57.52
C MET A 1 68.91 -5.99 -56.37
N LEU A 2 68.23 -5.54 -55.32
CA LEU A 2 67.65 -6.43 -54.31
C LEU A 2 66.43 -5.71 -53.69
N ASN A 3 65.25 -6.25 -53.96
CA ASN A 3 63.95 -5.63 -53.72
C ASN A 3 63.46 -6.03 -52.31
N ILE A 4 63.19 -5.04 -51.44
CA ILE A 4 62.68 -5.27 -50.08
C ILE A 4 61.15 -5.34 -50.16
N LEU A 5 60.60 -6.54 -49.99
CA LEU A 5 59.15 -6.78 -49.93
C LEU A 5 58.66 -6.51 -48.50
N LYS A 6 57.89 -5.44 -48.30
CA LYS A 6 57.23 -5.14 -47.01
C LYS A 6 55.87 -5.83 -46.95
N THR A 7 55.74 -6.80 -46.06
CA THR A 7 54.47 -7.51 -45.80
C THR A 7 53.64 -6.73 -44.78
N LEU A 8 52.45 -6.27 -45.19
CA LEU A 8 51.49 -5.58 -44.33
C LEU A 8 50.53 -6.62 -43.74
N ILE A 9 50.56 -6.83 -42.41
CA ILE A 9 49.64 -7.75 -41.72
C ILE A 9 48.35 -6.99 -41.41
N LEU A 10 47.26 -7.36 -42.07
CA LEU A 10 45.93 -6.79 -41.84
C LEU A 10 45.24 -7.59 -40.72
N SER A 11 45.23 -7.05 -39.49
CA SER A 11 44.54 -7.64 -38.35
C SER A 11 43.04 -7.38 -38.46
N THR A 12 42.26 -8.42 -38.78
CA THR A 12 40.79 -8.39 -38.73
C THR A 12 40.32 -8.58 -37.28
N GLY A 13 39.93 -7.49 -36.63
CA GLY A 13 39.28 -7.52 -35.32
C GLY A 13 37.85 -8.06 -35.45
N LEU A 14 37.60 -9.23 -34.87
CA LEU A 14 36.26 -9.82 -34.76
C LEU A 14 35.52 -9.12 -33.61
N ALA A 15 34.76 -8.07 -33.90
CA ALA A 15 33.88 -7.44 -32.92
C ALA A 15 32.67 -8.35 -32.66
N ALA A 16 32.66 -9.03 -31.51
CA ALA A 16 31.49 -9.77 -31.05
C ALA A 16 30.38 -8.76 -30.68
N LEU A 17 29.31 -8.73 -31.48
CA LEU A 17 28.07 -8.04 -31.12
C LEU A 17 27.43 -8.78 -29.96
N VAL A 18 27.67 -8.31 -28.73
CA VAL A 18 26.92 -8.74 -27.55
C VAL A 18 25.49 -8.24 -27.71
N ARG A 19 24.59 -9.14 -28.10
CA ARG A 19 23.15 -8.86 -28.15
C ARG A 19 22.66 -8.82 -26.70
N SER A 20 22.51 -7.62 -26.14
CA SER A 20 21.83 -7.45 -24.86
C SER A 20 20.42 -8.01 -25.00
N ALA A 21 20.10 -9.03 -24.18
CA ALA A 21 18.72 -9.49 -24.07
C ALA A 21 17.86 -8.30 -23.65
N PRO A 22 16.68 -8.08 -24.26
CA PRO A 22 15.77 -7.07 -23.77
C PRO A 22 15.48 -7.38 -22.30
N VAL A 23 15.81 -6.44 -21.41
CA VAL A 23 15.39 -6.50 -20.01
C VAL A 23 13.89 -6.71 -20.04
N PRO A 24 13.34 -7.73 -19.35
CA PRO A 24 11.91 -7.88 -19.25
C PRO A 24 11.37 -6.57 -18.70
N VAL A 25 10.66 -5.81 -19.51
CA VAL A 25 9.95 -4.62 -19.02
C VAL A 25 8.92 -5.20 -18.07
N SER A 26 9.18 -5.04 -16.76
CA SER A 26 8.20 -5.34 -15.73
C SER A 26 6.92 -4.62 -16.16
N GLN A 27 5.90 -5.38 -16.52
CA GLN A 27 4.64 -4.80 -16.98
C GLN A 27 4.07 -4.00 -15.80
N ASP A 28 3.81 -2.72 -16.02
CA ASP A 28 3.15 -1.86 -15.04
C ASP A 28 1.79 -2.48 -14.67
N PRO A 29 1.60 -2.97 -13.44
CA PRO A 29 0.36 -3.63 -13.06
C PRO A 29 -0.85 -2.68 -13.12
N CYS A 30 -0.64 -1.37 -12.95
CA CYS A 30 -1.68 -0.37 -13.08
C CYS A 30 -2.11 -0.14 -14.53
N ALA A 31 -1.26 -0.43 -15.52
CA ALA A 31 -1.62 -0.31 -16.92
C ALA A 31 -2.72 -1.29 -17.35
N ILE A 32 -2.81 -2.45 -16.69
CA ILE A 32 -3.92 -3.41 -16.92
C ILE A 32 -5.24 -2.75 -16.54
N ILE A 33 -5.26 -2.10 -15.39
CA ILE A 33 -6.47 -1.44 -14.86
C ILE A 33 -6.84 -0.23 -15.70
N ALA A 34 -5.86 0.59 -16.09
CA ALA A 34 -6.08 1.78 -16.90
C ALA A 34 -6.69 1.47 -18.29
N ARG A 35 -6.47 0.26 -18.81
CA ARG A 35 -6.94 -0.18 -20.14
C ARG A 35 -8.18 -1.07 -20.09
N ALA A 36 -8.47 -1.68 -18.95
CA ALA A 36 -9.59 -2.60 -18.81
C ALA A 36 -10.89 -1.86 -18.48
N SER A 37 -11.95 -2.16 -19.22
CA SER A 37 -13.31 -1.67 -18.94
C SER A 37 -14.21 -2.72 -18.28
N GLN A 38 -13.81 -3.99 -18.29
CA GLN A 38 -14.55 -5.13 -17.75
C GLN A 38 -13.58 -6.22 -17.27
N ASN A 39 -14.07 -7.22 -16.52
CA ASN A 39 -13.31 -8.38 -16.06
C ASN A 39 -12.08 -8.05 -15.17
N LEU A 40 -12.13 -6.93 -14.45
CA LEU A 40 -11.16 -6.64 -13.40
C LEU A 40 -11.34 -7.63 -12.25
N THR A 41 -10.22 -8.14 -11.74
CA THR A 41 -10.19 -9.04 -10.59
C THR A 41 -9.59 -8.31 -9.39
N VAL A 42 -9.84 -8.84 -8.18
CA VAL A 42 -9.20 -8.34 -6.96
C VAL A 42 -7.68 -8.37 -7.09
N GLN A 43 -7.13 -9.38 -7.77
CA GLN A 43 -5.70 -9.52 -7.99
C GLN A 43 -5.14 -8.37 -8.83
N HIS A 44 -5.79 -8.01 -9.95
CA HIS A 44 -5.34 -6.88 -10.78
C HIS A 44 -5.24 -5.59 -9.96
N VAL A 45 -6.26 -5.29 -9.15
CA VAL A 45 -6.28 -4.10 -8.29
C VAL A 45 -5.20 -4.18 -7.20
N SER A 46 -5.09 -5.33 -6.54
CA SER A 46 -4.07 -5.53 -5.51
C SER A 46 -2.66 -5.38 -6.06
N ASP A 47 -2.38 -5.84 -7.28
CA ASP A 47 -1.05 -5.77 -7.88
C ASP A 47 -0.67 -4.33 -8.23
N CYS A 48 -1.62 -3.54 -8.78
CA CYS A 48 -1.42 -2.11 -9.00
C CYS A 48 -1.18 -1.34 -7.71
N TYR A 49 -2.02 -1.54 -6.69
CA TYR A 49 -1.85 -0.83 -5.42
C TYR A 49 -0.51 -1.17 -4.76
N LYS A 50 -0.08 -2.43 -4.85
CA LYS A 50 1.20 -2.89 -4.29
C LYS A 50 2.42 -2.55 -5.15
N SER A 51 2.25 -2.05 -6.37
CA SER A 51 3.39 -1.62 -7.20
C SER A 51 3.85 -0.20 -6.92
N ILE A 52 3.10 0.57 -6.12
CA ILE A 52 3.48 1.95 -5.75
C ILE A 52 4.54 1.89 -4.64
N GLU A 53 5.72 2.44 -4.92
CA GLU A 53 6.83 2.52 -3.96
C GLU A 53 6.51 3.49 -2.82
N TYR A 54 6.97 3.16 -1.62
CA TYR A 54 6.81 4.00 -0.45
C TYR A 54 7.56 5.34 -0.58
N ASN A 55 6.84 6.45 -0.38
CA ASN A 55 7.43 7.79 -0.35
C ASN A 55 7.56 8.32 1.08
N SER A 56 8.78 8.30 1.62
CA SER A 56 9.03 8.73 3.00
C SER A 56 8.72 10.21 3.27
N VAL A 57 8.73 11.08 2.26
CA VAL A 57 8.43 12.51 2.44
C VAL A 57 6.92 12.69 2.65
N GLU A 58 6.12 12.08 1.78
CA GLU A 58 4.66 12.12 1.85
C GLU A 58 4.14 11.39 3.10
N ALA A 59 4.75 10.26 3.45
CA ALA A 59 4.42 9.52 4.66
C ALA A 59 4.66 10.35 5.93
N LYS A 60 5.79 11.07 6.02
CA LYS A 60 6.09 11.97 7.14
C LYS A 60 5.11 13.13 7.22
N ALA A 61 4.76 13.74 6.09
CA ALA A 61 3.77 14.81 6.05
C ALA A 61 2.39 14.32 6.51
N THR A 62 1.97 13.15 6.04
CA THR A 62 0.73 12.48 6.43
C THR A 62 0.70 12.20 7.93
N LEU A 63 1.76 11.59 8.48
CA LEU A 63 1.87 11.32 9.91
C LEU A 63 1.83 12.60 10.73
N ALA A 64 2.51 13.66 10.32
CA ALA A 64 2.46 14.95 11.01
C ALA A 64 1.03 15.49 11.09
N SER A 65 0.27 15.46 9.99
CA SER A 65 -1.13 15.87 9.98
C SER A 65 -2.00 15.00 10.90
N LEU A 66 -1.81 13.68 10.89
CA LEU A 66 -2.55 12.76 11.77
C LEU A 66 -2.18 12.95 13.24
N TYR A 67 -0.91 13.20 13.56
CA TYR A 67 -0.48 13.53 14.90
C TYR A 67 -1.15 14.78 15.43
N THR A 68 -1.14 15.87 14.65
CA THR A 68 -1.83 17.09 15.03
C THR A 68 -3.33 16.85 15.23
N LEU A 69 -4.00 16.18 14.30
CA LEU A 69 -5.43 15.86 14.42
C LEU A 69 -5.73 15.07 15.71
N TYR A 70 -5.04 13.95 15.91
CA TYR A 70 -5.35 13.05 17.01
C TYR A 70 -4.84 13.54 18.36
N ASN A 71 -3.72 14.26 18.41
CA ASN A 71 -3.18 14.76 19.67
C ASN A 71 -3.90 16.03 20.14
N ASP A 72 -4.21 16.93 19.22
CA ASP A 72 -4.62 18.30 19.56
C ASP A 72 -6.12 18.54 19.39
N PHE A 73 -6.81 17.80 18.50
CA PHE A 73 -8.21 18.07 18.15
C PHE A 73 -9.17 16.94 18.49
N TRP A 74 -8.72 15.68 18.52
CA TRP A 74 -9.60 14.56 18.80
C TRP A 74 -9.79 14.35 20.31
N ILE A 75 -10.97 14.71 20.80
CA ILE A 75 -11.29 14.76 22.24
C ILE A 75 -11.49 13.40 22.90
N PHE A 76 -11.62 12.32 22.12
CA PHE A 76 -12.01 10.99 22.64
C PHE A 76 -10.82 10.07 22.96
N ARG A 77 -9.59 10.60 23.01
CA ARG A 77 -8.38 9.81 23.34
C ARG A 77 -8.51 9.01 24.62
N ASP A 78 -8.90 9.66 25.71
CA ASP A 78 -9.02 9.01 27.02
C ASP A 78 -10.11 7.95 27.02
N SER A 79 -11.21 8.22 26.30
CA SER A 79 -12.32 7.28 26.12
C SER A 79 -11.87 6.03 25.34
N ALA A 80 -11.09 6.20 24.28
CA ALA A 80 -10.58 5.08 23.47
C ALA A 80 -9.58 4.20 24.22
N MET A 81 -8.93 4.72 25.26
CA MET A 81 -8.09 3.94 26.16
C MET A 81 -8.87 3.30 27.33
N THR A 82 -10.16 3.62 27.49
CA THR A 82 -10.97 3.15 28.60
C THR A 82 -11.95 2.05 28.14
N PRO A 83 -11.91 0.83 28.71
CA PRO A 83 -12.89 -0.20 28.39
C PRO A 83 -14.23 0.14 29.05
N ASN A 84 -15.14 0.78 28.31
CA ASN A 84 -16.42 1.30 28.80
C ASN A 84 -17.67 0.64 28.15
N GLN A 85 -17.48 -0.46 27.41
CA GLN A 85 -18.57 -1.18 26.75
C GLN A 85 -19.37 -2.04 27.76
N ALA A 86 -20.68 -2.12 27.55
CA ALA A 86 -21.53 -3.04 28.30
C ALA A 86 -21.37 -4.48 27.78
N LEU A 87 -21.33 -5.45 28.70
CA LEU A 87 -21.30 -6.87 28.33
C LEU A 87 -22.51 -7.22 27.42
N PRO A 88 -22.32 -8.06 26.38
CA PRO A 88 -21.13 -8.86 26.08
C PRO A 88 -20.09 -8.16 25.18
N PHE A 89 -20.27 -6.88 24.86
CA PHE A 89 -19.37 -6.17 23.95
C PHE A 89 -18.07 -5.77 24.65
N THR A 90 -16.97 -5.91 23.93
CA THR A 90 -15.64 -5.54 24.42
C THR A 90 -14.89 -4.81 23.32
N ASN A 91 -14.33 -3.65 23.64
CA ASN A 91 -13.40 -2.95 22.76
C ASN A 91 -12.03 -2.91 23.45
N PRO A 92 -10.95 -3.38 22.80
CA PRO A 92 -9.62 -3.23 23.34
C PRO A 92 -9.26 -1.74 23.42
N PRO A 93 -8.50 -1.32 24.45
CA PRO A 93 -8.04 0.07 24.53
C PRO A 93 -7.09 0.36 23.36
N VAL A 94 -7.23 1.55 22.78
CA VAL A 94 -6.40 2.00 21.66
C VAL A 94 -5.71 3.31 22.00
N ASP A 95 -4.37 3.24 22.10
CA ASP A 95 -3.53 4.43 22.14
C ASP A 95 -3.15 4.83 20.72
N ILE A 96 -3.87 5.80 20.17
CA ILE A 96 -3.67 6.29 18.80
C ILE A 96 -2.29 6.93 18.59
N ILE A 97 -1.74 7.59 19.62
CA ILE A 97 -0.45 8.28 19.51
C ILE A 97 0.69 7.27 19.51
N ALA A 98 0.61 6.25 20.36
CA ALA A 98 1.55 5.13 20.32
C ALA A 98 1.43 4.33 19.01
N GLY A 99 0.22 4.13 18.50
CA GLY A 99 -0.03 3.50 17.20
C GLY A 99 0.65 4.25 16.05
N LEU A 100 0.47 5.58 15.97
CA LEU A 100 1.14 6.41 14.97
C LEU A 100 2.66 6.38 15.13
N ALA A 101 3.17 6.31 16.37
CA ALA A 101 4.61 6.24 16.64
C ALA A 101 5.22 4.93 16.15
N LYS A 102 4.48 3.82 16.34
CA LYS A 102 4.86 2.52 15.80
C LYS A 102 4.91 2.56 14.27
N ILE A 103 3.88 3.10 13.61
CA ILE A 103 3.84 3.22 12.15
C ILE A 103 5.02 4.06 11.63
N ASN A 104 5.36 5.17 12.31
CA ASN A 104 6.51 6.00 11.93
C ASN A 104 7.86 5.26 12.03
N GLN A 105 7.95 4.20 12.83
CA GLN A 105 9.15 3.38 13.00
C GLN A 105 9.16 2.13 12.10
N THR A 106 8.03 1.78 11.50
CA THR A 106 7.92 0.64 10.60
C THR A 106 8.58 0.97 9.26
N ALA A 107 9.43 0.06 8.78
CA ALA A 107 10.02 0.16 7.45
C ALA A 107 9.02 -0.35 6.40
N TYR A 108 8.53 0.54 5.54
CA TYR A 108 7.65 0.19 4.44
C TYR A 108 8.40 0.19 3.12
N THR A 109 8.08 -0.79 2.26
CA THR A 109 8.54 -0.82 0.86
C THR A 109 7.46 -0.31 -0.09
N ARG A 110 6.19 -0.55 0.25
CA ARG A 110 5.04 -0.20 -0.57
C ARG A 110 4.22 0.85 0.12
N ASP A 111 3.79 1.85 -0.64
CA ASP A 111 2.95 2.93 -0.12
C ASP A 111 1.59 2.42 0.37
N PHE A 112 1.01 1.44 -0.34
CA PHE A 112 -0.23 0.77 0.05
C PHE A 112 -0.19 0.17 1.47
N ASP A 113 0.93 -0.41 1.89
CA ASP A 113 1.03 -1.01 3.23
C ASP A 113 1.01 0.05 4.33
N PHE A 114 1.74 1.16 4.11
CA PHE A 114 1.76 2.30 5.03
C PHE A 114 0.34 2.86 5.23
N HIS A 115 -0.35 3.13 4.13
CA HIS A 115 -1.71 3.65 4.18
C HIS A 115 -2.72 2.64 4.74
N SER A 116 -2.53 1.34 4.48
CA SER A 116 -3.36 0.28 5.06
C SER A 116 -3.23 0.22 6.58
N ASP A 117 -2.01 0.28 7.11
CA ASP A 117 -1.77 0.30 8.55
C ASP A 117 -2.40 1.52 9.23
N LEU A 118 -2.35 2.70 8.59
CA LEU A 118 -3.08 3.89 9.06
C LEU A 118 -4.60 3.65 9.08
N THR A 119 -5.17 3.09 8.02
CA THR A 119 -6.60 2.76 7.97
C THR A 119 -6.98 1.78 9.07
N TYR A 120 -6.19 0.72 9.30
CA TYR A 120 -6.48 -0.27 10.35
C TYR A 120 -6.36 0.31 11.75
N LEU A 121 -5.31 1.10 12.02
CA LEU A 121 -5.15 1.78 13.29
C LEU A 121 -6.34 2.70 13.59
N ILE A 122 -6.74 3.53 12.64
CA ILE A 122 -7.84 4.48 12.84
C ILE A 122 -9.19 3.77 12.98
N LYS A 123 -9.43 2.69 12.21
CA LYS A 123 -10.64 1.85 12.38
C LYS A 123 -10.69 1.16 13.73
N SER A 124 -9.53 0.81 14.31
CA SER A 124 -9.48 0.15 15.62
C SER A 124 -10.00 1.02 16.76
N LEU A 125 -10.13 2.33 16.55
CA LEU A 125 -10.77 3.24 17.51
C LEU A 125 -12.26 2.92 17.74
N ASN A 126 -12.91 2.16 16.84
CA ASN A 126 -14.34 1.85 16.89
C ASN A 126 -15.23 3.10 17.01
N ASP A 127 -14.79 4.20 16.40
CA ASP A 127 -15.53 5.46 16.31
C ASP A 127 -15.91 5.71 14.85
N ALA A 128 -17.22 5.74 14.57
CA ALA A 128 -17.76 5.93 13.23
C ALA A 128 -17.36 7.28 12.58
N HIS A 129 -16.96 8.27 13.40
CA HIS A 129 -16.49 9.57 12.90
C HIS A 129 -15.00 9.55 12.56
N CYS A 130 -14.26 8.55 13.03
CA CYS A 130 -12.84 8.38 12.75
C CYS A 130 -12.66 7.50 11.52
N THR A 131 -12.40 8.13 10.37
CA THR A 131 -12.19 7.41 9.11
C THR A 131 -10.97 7.95 8.38
N TYR A 132 -10.11 7.04 7.91
CA TYR A 132 -8.99 7.34 7.03
C TYR A 132 -9.12 6.58 5.71
N MET A 133 -9.40 7.34 4.65
CA MET A 133 -9.67 6.83 3.30
C MET A 133 -8.67 7.45 2.30
N PRO A 134 -7.52 6.80 2.06
CA PRO A 134 -6.61 7.23 1.02
C PRO A 134 -7.29 7.08 -0.36
N ASN A 135 -7.49 8.19 -1.06
CA ASN A 135 -8.19 8.23 -2.35
C ASN A 135 -7.54 7.34 -3.43
N CYS A 136 -6.24 7.07 -3.31
CA CYS A 136 -5.51 6.22 -4.25
C CYS A 136 -5.87 4.73 -4.13
N TYR A 137 -6.42 4.31 -2.98
CA TYR A 137 -6.60 2.90 -2.63
C TYR A 137 -8.06 2.50 -2.36
N ASN A 138 -9.01 3.36 -2.75
CA ASN A 138 -10.45 3.14 -2.56
C ASN A 138 -11.26 3.24 -3.87
N SER A 139 -10.60 3.14 -5.04
CA SER A 139 -11.23 3.40 -6.34
C SER A 139 -12.02 2.21 -6.92
N TYR A 140 -11.87 1.02 -6.35
CA TYR A 140 -12.51 -0.21 -6.84
C TYR A 140 -13.34 -0.87 -5.74
N VAL A 141 -14.52 -1.34 -6.11
CA VAL A 141 -15.43 -2.10 -5.24
C VAL A 141 -15.67 -3.47 -5.89
N PHE A 142 -15.53 -4.52 -5.09
CA PHE A 142 -15.86 -5.89 -5.48
C PHE A 142 -17.01 -6.37 -4.60
N GLU A 143 -18.21 -6.46 -5.19
CA GLU A 143 -19.42 -6.81 -4.47
C GLU A 143 -19.80 -8.26 -4.73
N GLN A 144 -20.26 -8.93 -3.68
CA GLN A 144 -20.92 -10.22 -3.79
C GLN A 144 -22.42 -10.01 -3.54
N PRO A 145 -23.32 -10.65 -4.31
CA PRO A 145 -24.76 -10.49 -4.16
C PRO A 145 -25.29 -11.31 -2.97
N ILE A 146 -24.69 -11.14 -1.80
CA ILE A 146 -25.07 -11.81 -0.56
C ILE A 146 -25.44 -10.77 0.50
N GLY A 147 -26.58 -10.97 1.17
CA GLY A 147 -26.98 -10.18 2.32
C GLY A 147 -26.70 -10.97 3.60
N LEU A 148 -25.92 -10.40 4.51
CA LEU A 148 -25.72 -10.99 5.84
C LEU A 148 -26.79 -10.45 6.79
N TYR A 149 -27.43 -11.34 7.54
CA TYR A 149 -28.43 -11.00 8.54
C TYR A 149 -28.18 -11.86 9.79
N ALA A 150 -28.16 -11.24 10.96
CA ALA A 150 -27.96 -11.90 12.24
C ALA A 150 -29.23 -11.72 13.10
N PRO A 151 -30.26 -12.59 12.95
CA PRO A 151 -31.49 -12.49 13.73
C PRO A 151 -31.24 -12.86 15.19
N VAL A 152 -31.92 -12.15 16.10
CA VAL A 152 -32.09 -12.63 17.47
C VAL A 152 -33.39 -13.42 17.51
N VAL A 153 -33.31 -14.75 17.65
CA VAL A 153 -34.47 -15.64 17.79
C VAL A 153 -34.51 -16.14 19.23
N ASN A 154 -35.63 -15.92 19.92
CA ASN A 154 -35.81 -16.30 21.32
C ASN A 154 -34.73 -15.74 22.27
N GLY A 155 -34.23 -14.53 22.00
CA GLY A 155 -33.20 -13.88 22.81
C GLY A 155 -31.78 -14.38 22.55
N VAL A 156 -31.57 -15.22 21.53
CA VAL A 156 -30.25 -15.72 21.11
C VAL A 156 -29.96 -15.24 19.69
N GLN A 157 -28.79 -14.62 19.52
CA GLN A 157 -28.26 -14.21 18.21
C GLN A 157 -27.52 -15.37 17.54
#